data_AF-A0A952P459-F1
#
_entry.id   AF-A0A952P459-F1
#
_cell.length_a   1.000
_cell.length_b   1.000
_cell.length_c   1.000
_cell.angle_alpha   90.00
_cell.angle_beta   90.00
_cell.angle_gamma   90.00
#
_symmetry.space_group_name_H-M   'P 1'
#
loop_
_entity.id
_entity.type
_entity.pdbx_description
1 polymer ?
#
loop_
_entity_poly.entity_id
_entity_poly.type
_entity_poly.pdbx_seq_one_letter_code
_entity_poly.pdbx_strand_id
1 'polypeptide(L)'
;MNKERYNYYEILELPANAAQHEITTAYERARITYSGENPAIYTIFSEPEARELLGIIEEAYSVLGNKTLRNIYDQRLFAGQTGALELSYQSLLTASRSLFPEGKKENLAPVYEIDEQFEKEIKQRSDWDGSFLKKVREYKKITTERMSDITKINGYYLTAIEGMDPGNLPAPVFVRGYVVQMAKLLNLNEKVVADSYMKAFKALTTS
;
A
#
# COMPACT_ATOMS: atom_id res chain seq x y z
N MET A 1 4.10 19.84 5.89
CA MET A 1 3.33 20.63 4.90
C MET A 1 1.84 20.67 5.33
N ASN A 2 1.12 21.79 5.25
CA ASN A 2 -0.30 21.81 5.71
C ASN A 2 -1.18 20.96 4.78
N LYS A 3 -1.63 19.80 5.28
CA LYS A 3 -2.52 18.83 4.59
C LYS A 3 -3.91 19.38 4.23
N GLU A 4 -4.20 20.64 4.55
CA GLU A 4 -5.52 21.26 4.44
C GLU A 4 -5.78 22.04 3.14
N ARG A 5 -4.78 22.20 2.25
CA ARG A 5 -4.95 23.08 1.07
C ARG A 5 -5.08 22.36 -0.27
N TYR A 6 -4.60 21.12 -0.39
CA TYR A 6 -4.52 20.43 -1.68
C TYR A 6 -5.29 19.11 -1.69
N ASN A 7 -6.09 18.91 -2.73
CA ASN A 7 -6.79 17.68 -3.02
C ASN A 7 -5.87 16.68 -3.77
N TYR A 8 -6.29 15.42 -3.92
CA TYR A 8 -5.45 14.37 -4.52
C TYR A 8 -5.13 14.62 -6.00
N TYR A 9 -5.98 15.34 -6.73
CA TYR A 9 -5.69 15.74 -8.11
C TYR A 9 -4.61 16.83 -8.14
N GLU A 10 -4.69 17.81 -7.24
CA GLU A 10 -3.68 18.87 -7.11
C GLU A 10 -2.32 18.30 -6.68
N ILE A 11 -2.32 17.30 -5.79
CA ILE A 11 -1.11 16.57 -5.36
C ILE A 11 -0.43 15.88 -6.55
N LEU A 12 -1.20 15.30 -7.48
CA LEU A 12 -0.68 14.66 -8.69
C LEU A 12 -0.52 15.64 -9.87
N GLU A 13 -0.78 16.94 -9.66
CA GLU A 13 -0.74 17.97 -10.70
C GLU A 13 -1.64 17.64 -11.91
N LEU A 14 -2.85 17.15 -11.63
CA LEU A 14 -3.83 16.75 -12.63
C LEU A 14 -5.14 17.52 -12.48
N PRO A 15 -5.91 17.70 -13.58
CA PRO A 15 -7.28 18.17 -13.48
C PRO A 15 -8.20 17.04 -12.96
N ALA A 16 -9.31 17.40 -12.31
CA ALA A 16 -10.26 16.42 -11.75
C ALA A 16 -10.88 15.46 -12.79
N ASN A 17 -10.90 15.87 -14.07
CA ASN A 17 -11.40 15.06 -15.18
C ASN A 17 -10.32 14.18 -15.85
N ALA A 18 -9.11 14.10 -15.28
CA ALA A 18 -8.00 13.33 -15.86
C ALA A 18 -8.38 11.86 -16.10
N ALA A 19 -7.96 11.29 -17.23
CA ALA A 19 -8.16 9.89 -17.53
C ALA A 19 -7.29 8.99 -16.63
N GLN A 20 -7.66 7.71 -16.52
CA GLN A 20 -6.97 6.77 -15.64
C GLN A 20 -5.48 6.62 -15.98
N HIS A 21 -5.14 6.58 -17.27
CA HIS A 21 -3.75 6.47 -17.71
C HIS A 21 -2.93 7.70 -17.34
N GLU A 22 -3.52 8.90 -17.36
CA GLU A 22 -2.86 10.14 -16.94
C GLU A 22 -2.55 10.14 -15.44
N ILE A 23 -3.44 9.59 -14.61
CA ILE A 23 -3.21 9.39 -13.17
C ILE A 23 -2.01 8.47 -12.92
N THR A 24 -1.93 7.35 -13.64
CA THR A 24 -0.80 6.42 -13.54
C THR A 24 0.50 7.09 -13.99
N THR A 25 0.52 7.78 -15.14
CA THR A 25 1.71 8.47 -15.64
C THR A 25 2.16 9.60 -14.69
N ALA A 26 1.22 10.37 -14.13
CA ALA A 26 1.54 11.43 -13.18
C ALA A 26 2.15 10.86 -11.88
N TYR A 27 1.57 9.77 -11.36
CA TYR A 27 2.13 9.07 -10.20
C TYR A 27 3.54 8.55 -10.47
N GLU A 28 3.78 7.88 -11.60
CA GLU A 28 5.11 7.37 -11.94
C GLU A 28 6.15 8.49 -12.03
N ARG A 29 5.79 9.60 -12.69
CA ARG A 29 6.65 10.80 -12.79
C ARG A 29 6.95 11.39 -11.41
N ALA A 30 5.92 11.58 -10.58
CA ALA A 30 6.07 12.12 -9.24
C ALA A 30 6.94 11.18 -8.38
N ARG A 31 6.69 9.87 -8.41
CA ARG A 31 7.49 8.87 -7.70
C ARG A 31 8.97 8.94 -8.08
N ILE A 32 9.30 8.97 -9.36
CA ILE A 32 10.70 9.08 -9.81
C ILE A 32 11.33 10.38 -9.28
N THR A 33 10.59 11.49 -9.36
CA THR A 33 11.07 12.81 -8.95
C THR A 33 11.38 12.87 -7.46
N TYR A 34 10.51 12.30 -6.61
CA TYR A 34 10.60 12.36 -5.15
C TYR A 34 11.20 11.11 -4.50
N SER A 35 11.63 10.13 -5.30
CA SER A 35 12.37 8.97 -4.81
C SER A 35 13.75 9.36 -4.28
N GLY A 36 14.26 8.61 -3.30
CA GLY A 36 15.61 8.84 -2.78
C GLY A 36 16.73 8.53 -3.77
N GLU A 37 16.40 7.93 -4.92
CA GLU A 37 17.35 7.63 -6.00
C GLU A 37 17.62 8.85 -6.89
N ASN A 38 16.89 9.95 -6.75
CA ASN A 38 17.09 11.17 -7.52
C ASN A 38 17.91 12.20 -6.73
N PRO A 39 19.22 12.38 -7.01
CA PRO A 39 20.07 13.29 -6.23
C PRO A 39 19.61 14.75 -6.29
N ALA A 40 18.87 15.13 -7.33
CA ALA A 40 18.39 16.50 -7.49
C ALA A 40 17.33 16.90 -6.47
N ILE A 41 16.57 15.93 -5.90
CA ILE A 41 15.50 16.26 -4.95
C ILE A 41 16.06 16.83 -3.65
N TYR A 42 17.23 16.34 -3.21
CA TYR A 42 17.90 16.74 -1.99
C TYR A 42 18.48 18.16 -2.02
N THR A 43 18.48 18.80 -3.19
CA THR A 43 18.85 20.21 -3.34
C THR A 43 17.71 21.14 -2.94
N ILE A 44 16.46 20.65 -2.99
CA ILE A 44 15.24 21.44 -2.72
C ILE A 44 14.57 21.00 -1.42
N PHE A 45 14.61 19.70 -1.10
CA PHE A 45 13.97 19.12 0.08
C PHE A 45 14.97 18.33 0.91
N SER A 46 14.81 18.32 2.24
CA SER A 46 15.51 17.36 3.08
C SER A 46 15.00 15.93 2.83
N GLU A 47 15.79 14.91 3.17
CA GLU A 47 15.38 13.52 3.02
C GLU A 47 14.06 13.18 3.75
N PRO A 48 13.83 13.65 5.00
CA PRO A 48 12.55 13.45 5.66
C PRO A 48 11.38 14.12 4.93
N GLU A 49 11.56 15.32 4.37
CA GLU A 49 10.53 16.05 3.63
C GLU A 49 10.18 15.36 2.31
N ALA A 50 11.19 14.88 1.57
CA ALA A 50 10.97 14.12 0.34
C ALA A 50 10.16 12.83 0.61
N ARG A 51 10.47 12.12 1.71
CA ARG A 51 9.71 10.95 2.16
C ARG A 51 8.27 11.29 2.55
N GLU A 52 8.04 12.42 3.23
CA GLU A 52 6.68 12.88 3.56
C GLU A 52 5.86 13.16 2.30
N LEU A 53 6.45 13.89 1.34
CA LEU A 53 5.81 14.23 0.08
C LEU A 53 5.50 13.00 -0.77
N LEU A 54 6.44 12.05 -0.82
CA LEU A 54 6.22 10.76 -1.46
C LEU A 54 5.01 10.05 -0.82
N GLY A 55 4.92 9.99 0.51
CA GLY A 55 3.77 9.40 1.19
C GLY A 55 2.43 10.05 0.82
N ILE A 56 2.40 11.37 0.59
CA ILE A 56 1.19 12.10 0.15
C ILE A 56 0.83 11.75 -1.31
N ILE A 57 1.82 11.68 -2.19
CA ILE A 57 1.67 11.27 -3.60
C ILE A 57 1.11 9.85 -3.70
N GLU A 58 1.59 8.95 -2.84
CA GLU A 58 1.16 7.57 -2.76
C GLU A 58 -0.28 7.44 -2.25
N GLU A 59 -0.63 8.22 -1.22
CA GLU A 59 -2.00 8.31 -0.72
C GLU A 59 -2.94 8.77 -1.83
N ALA A 60 -2.57 9.83 -2.56
CA ALA A 60 -3.34 10.35 -3.70
C ALA A 60 -3.54 9.29 -4.79
N TYR A 61 -2.48 8.57 -5.18
CA TYR A 61 -2.58 7.51 -6.17
C TYR A 61 -3.39 6.31 -5.68
N SER A 62 -3.32 5.94 -4.41
CA SER A 62 -4.12 4.83 -3.85
C SER A 62 -5.62 5.07 -3.98
N VAL A 63 -6.04 6.33 -3.96
CA VAL A 63 -7.43 6.75 -4.15
C VAL A 63 -7.76 6.91 -5.63
N LEU A 64 -7.01 7.76 -6.34
CA LEU A 64 -7.31 8.11 -7.73
C LEU A 64 -7.00 6.98 -8.72
N GLY A 65 -6.05 6.11 -8.39
CA GLY A 65 -5.69 4.92 -9.14
C GLY A 65 -6.79 3.84 -9.12
N ASN A 66 -7.63 3.83 -8.09
CA ASN A 66 -8.71 2.87 -7.94
C ASN A 66 -10.04 3.49 -8.36
N LYS A 67 -10.63 3.00 -9.46
CA LYS A 67 -11.88 3.55 -10.02
C LYS A 67 -13.02 3.67 -8.99
N THR A 68 -13.15 2.71 -8.08
CA THR A 68 -14.18 2.75 -7.03
C THR A 68 -13.90 3.85 -6.01
N LEU A 69 -12.67 3.92 -5.50
CA LEU A 69 -12.29 4.93 -4.51
C LEU A 69 -12.31 6.33 -5.12
N ARG A 70 -11.84 6.48 -6.35
CA ARG A 70 -11.92 7.71 -7.14
C ARG A 70 -13.36 8.20 -7.27
N ASN A 71 -14.31 7.32 -7.63
CA ASN A 71 -15.71 7.71 -7.74
C ASN A 71 -16.28 8.23 -6.40
N ILE A 72 -15.96 7.57 -5.29
CA ILE A 72 -16.40 8.00 -3.95
C ILE A 72 -15.76 9.34 -3.60
N TYR A 73 -14.46 9.48 -3.90
CA TYR A 73 -13.70 10.71 -3.69
C TYR A 73 -14.31 11.87 -4.47
N ASP A 74 -14.57 11.69 -5.76
CA ASP A 74 -15.18 12.68 -6.63
C ASP A 74 -16.56 13.08 -6.10
N GLN A 75 -17.41 12.11 -5.71
CA GLN A 75 -18.72 12.40 -5.13
C GLN A 75 -18.63 13.28 -3.88
N ARG A 76 -17.69 13.00 -2.99
CA ARG A 76 -17.47 13.80 -1.77
C ARG A 76 -16.95 15.20 -2.08
N LEU A 77 -16.01 15.28 -3.02
CA LEU A 77 -15.45 16.55 -3.49
C LEU A 77 -16.55 17.43 -4.11
N PHE A 78 -17.42 16.86 -4.97
CA PHE A 78 -18.57 17.55 -5.55
C PHE A 78 -19.64 17.92 -4.50
N ALA A 79 -19.78 17.14 -3.44
CA ALA A 79 -20.68 17.45 -2.32
C ALA A 79 -20.14 18.55 -1.38
N GLY A 80 -18.98 19.15 -1.70
CA GLY A 80 -18.37 20.22 -0.90
C GLY A 80 -17.67 19.71 0.36
N GLN A 81 -17.45 18.40 0.49
CA GLN A 81 -16.67 17.83 1.58
C GLN A 81 -15.18 17.99 1.26
N THR A 82 -14.57 19.06 1.76
CA THR A 82 -13.14 19.37 1.55
C THR A 82 -12.26 19.06 2.75
N GLY A 83 -12.84 18.59 3.85
CA GLY A 83 -12.11 18.26 5.07
C GLY A 83 -11.15 17.09 4.86
N ALA A 84 -9.89 17.25 5.30
CA ALA A 84 -8.84 16.24 5.16
C ALA A 84 -9.20 14.88 5.79
N LEU A 85 -10.04 14.87 6.83
CA LEU A 85 -10.55 13.64 7.46
C LEU A 85 -11.59 12.93 6.59
N GLU A 86 -12.53 13.66 5.98
CA GLU A 86 -13.59 13.13 5.14
C GLU A 86 -13.07 12.60 3.80
N LEU A 87 -12.05 13.26 3.27
CA LEU A 87 -11.39 12.89 2.03
C LEU A 87 -10.22 11.91 2.23
N SER A 88 -9.95 11.50 3.47
CA SER A 88 -8.84 10.58 3.78
C SER A 88 -9.06 9.19 3.17
N TYR A 89 -7.95 8.52 2.84
CA TYR A 89 -7.95 7.15 2.34
C TYR A 89 -8.79 6.19 3.21
N GLN A 90 -8.70 6.29 4.55
CA GLN A 90 -9.44 5.42 5.47
C GLN A 90 -10.96 5.66 5.43
N SER A 91 -11.38 6.92 5.32
CA SER A 91 -12.80 7.26 5.20
C SER A 91 -13.39 6.74 3.89
N LEU A 92 -12.63 6.86 2.79
CA LEU A 92 -13.04 6.36 1.47
C LEU A 92 -13.12 4.83 1.43
N LEU A 93 -12.17 4.13 2.05
CA LEU A 93 -12.23 2.67 2.18
C LEU A 93 -13.46 2.22 2.98
N THR A 94 -13.78 2.93 4.06
CA THR A 94 -14.95 2.63 4.88
C THR A 94 -16.23 2.80 4.07
N ALA A 95 -16.36 3.91 3.34
CA ALA A 95 -17.50 4.13 2.44
C ALA A 95 -17.58 3.10 1.30
N SER A 96 -16.44 2.72 0.72
CA SER A 96 -16.39 1.68 -0.32
C SER A 96 -16.89 0.34 0.20
N ARG A 97 -16.57 -0.03 1.44
CA ARG A 97 -17.08 -1.28 2.06
C ARG A 97 -18.58 -1.22 2.31
N SER A 98 -19.12 -0.06 2.66
CA SER A 98 -20.57 0.12 2.82
C SER A 98 -21.35 0.08 1.50
N LEU A 99 -20.75 0.55 0.40
CA LEU A 99 -21.34 0.51 -0.94
C LEU A 99 -21.29 -0.90 -1.57
N PHE A 100 -20.29 -1.69 -1.19
CA PHE A 100 -20.14 -3.09 -1.58
C PHE A 100 -20.08 -3.98 -0.32
N PRO A 101 -21.20 -4.20 0.38
CA PRO A 101 -21.24 -5.08 1.54
C PRO A 101 -20.94 -6.50 1.10
N GLU A 102 -19.68 -6.93 1.23
CA GLU A 102 -19.13 -8.28 0.98
C GLU A 102 -19.99 -9.16 0.04
N GLY A 103 -20.17 -8.70 -1.20
CA GLY A 103 -20.92 -9.41 -2.23
C GLY A 103 -19.98 -10.23 -3.11
N LYS A 104 -19.93 -11.54 -2.84
CA LYS A 104 -19.10 -12.61 -3.45
C LYS A 104 -17.68 -12.71 -2.92
N LYS A 105 -17.55 -13.44 -1.80
CA LYS A 105 -16.50 -14.45 -1.67
C LYS A 105 -16.63 -15.43 -2.85
N GLU A 106 -16.07 -15.09 -4.01
CA GLU A 106 -15.56 -16.17 -4.86
C GLU A 106 -14.65 -17.01 -3.95
N ASN A 107 -14.74 -18.33 -4.04
CA ASN A 107 -13.87 -19.21 -3.28
C ASN A 107 -12.41 -18.93 -3.69
N LEU A 108 -11.77 -18.03 -2.94
CA LEU A 108 -10.44 -17.47 -3.15
C LEU A 108 -9.34 -18.34 -2.53
N ALA A 109 -9.66 -19.58 -2.13
CA ALA A 109 -8.61 -20.48 -1.66
C ALA A 109 -7.69 -20.75 -2.86
N PRO A 110 -6.41 -20.31 -2.82
CA PRO A 110 -5.51 -20.64 -3.90
C PRO A 110 -5.41 -22.17 -4.00
N VAL A 111 -5.55 -22.69 -5.22
CA VAL A 111 -5.30 -24.10 -5.49
C VAL A 111 -3.79 -24.29 -5.53
N TYR A 112 -3.21 -24.61 -4.38
CA TYR A 112 -1.79 -24.97 -4.25
C TYR A 112 -1.67 -26.41 -3.75
N GLU A 113 -0.55 -27.04 -4.06
CA GLU A 113 -0.23 -28.38 -3.57
C GLU A 113 0.23 -28.25 -2.12
N ILE A 114 -0.48 -28.94 -1.21
CA ILE A 114 -0.17 -28.86 0.21
C ILE A 114 1.11 -29.63 0.47
N ASP A 115 2.16 -28.91 0.81
CA ASP A 115 3.39 -29.45 1.38
C ASP A 115 3.23 -29.50 2.91
N GLU A 116 3.03 -30.69 3.46
CA GLU A 116 2.85 -30.87 4.91
C GLU A 116 4.06 -30.41 5.74
N GLN A 117 5.27 -30.52 5.20
CA GLN A 117 6.48 -30.10 5.88
C GLN A 117 6.54 -28.57 5.93
N PHE A 118 6.23 -27.92 4.81
CA PHE A 118 6.23 -26.46 4.75
C PHE A 118 5.07 -25.84 5.54
N GLU A 119 3.89 -26.46 5.57
CA GLU A 119 2.78 -26.01 6.43
C GLU A 119 3.11 -26.13 7.92
N LYS A 120 3.88 -27.15 8.33
CA LYS A 120 4.39 -27.27 9.71
C LYS A 120 5.40 -26.16 10.02
N GLU A 121 6.32 -25.87 9.10
CA GLU A 121 7.27 -24.76 9.21
C GLU A 121 6.52 -23.43 9.39
N ILE A 122 5.56 -23.14 8.52
CA ILE A 122 4.71 -21.94 8.58
C ILE A 122 4.02 -21.79 9.94
N LYS A 123 3.42 -22.88 10.45
CA LYS A 123 2.65 -22.87 11.72
C LYS A 123 3.54 -22.66 12.95
N GLN A 124 4.77 -23.17 12.93
CA GLN A 124 5.69 -23.08 14.07
C GLN A 124 6.55 -21.81 14.05
N ARG A 125 6.55 -21.07 12.94
CA ARG A 125 7.40 -19.91 12.76
C ARG A 125 6.94 -18.69 13.55
N SER A 126 7.92 -17.99 14.13
CA SER A 126 7.70 -16.74 14.87
C SER A 126 8.61 -15.58 14.42
N ASP A 127 9.67 -15.89 13.67
CA ASP A 127 10.57 -14.97 12.98
C ASP A 127 10.08 -14.72 11.55
N TRP A 128 9.41 -13.60 11.31
CA TRP A 128 8.85 -13.25 10.00
C TRP A 128 9.55 -12.03 9.43
N ASP A 129 9.95 -12.13 8.16
CA ASP A 129 10.58 -11.07 7.38
C ASP A 129 9.98 -11.05 5.95
N GLY A 130 10.48 -10.14 5.12
CA GLY A 130 10.05 -10.03 3.72
C GLY A 130 10.34 -11.30 2.91
N SER A 131 11.53 -11.88 3.12
CA SER A 131 11.99 -13.03 2.34
C SER A 131 11.09 -14.26 2.54
N PHE A 132 10.66 -14.49 3.78
CA PHE A 132 9.78 -15.61 4.09
C PHE A 132 8.32 -15.34 3.71
N LEU A 133 7.85 -14.09 3.83
CA LEU A 133 6.54 -13.70 3.30
C LEU A 133 6.44 -13.97 1.80
N LYS A 134 7.50 -13.65 1.04
CA LYS A 134 7.61 -13.99 -0.39
C LYS A 134 7.53 -15.50 -0.61
N LYS A 135 8.31 -16.29 0.14
CA LYS A 135 8.32 -17.76 0.03
C LYS A 135 6.92 -18.34 0.26
N VAL A 136 6.19 -17.87 1.27
CA VAL A 136 4.82 -18.31 1.54
C VAL A 136 3.84 -17.87 0.44
N ARG A 137 3.96 -16.64 -0.05
CA ARG A 137 3.14 -16.13 -1.17
C ARG A 137 3.31 -17.00 -2.42
N GLU A 138 4.56 -17.28 -2.80
CA GLU A 138 4.90 -18.07 -3.98
C GLU A 138 4.45 -19.53 -3.84
N TYR A 139 4.64 -20.14 -2.66
CA TYR A 139 4.11 -21.45 -2.33
C TYR A 139 2.59 -21.53 -2.51
N LYS A 140 1.86 -20.50 -2.06
CA LYS A 140 0.40 -20.39 -2.24
C LYS A 140 0.00 -19.94 -3.66
N LYS A 141 0.95 -19.85 -4.61
CA LYS A 141 0.71 -19.44 -6.01
C LYS A 141 -0.03 -18.10 -6.16
N ILE A 142 0.19 -17.17 -5.24
CA ILE A 142 -0.40 -15.83 -5.30
C ILE A 142 0.61 -14.88 -5.96
N THR A 143 0.27 -14.25 -7.08
CA THR A 143 1.12 -13.22 -7.69
C THR A 143 1.05 -11.92 -6.88
N THR A 144 2.06 -11.05 -6.99
CA THR A 144 2.03 -9.72 -6.38
C THR A 144 0.88 -8.88 -6.94
N GLU A 145 0.56 -9.02 -8.23
CA GLU A 145 -0.61 -8.42 -8.88
C GLU A 145 -1.92 -8.90 -8.23
N ARG A 146 -2.09 -10.22 -8.06
CA ARG A 146 -3.29 -10.77 -7.43
C ARG A 146 -3.42 -10.35 -5.98
N MET A 147 -2.31 -10.32 -5.25
CA MET A 147 -2.29 -9.82 -3.88
C MET A 147 -2.63 -8.33 -3.83
N SER A 148 -2.12 -7.54 -4.77
CA SER A 148 -2.44 -6.12 -4.93
C SER A 148 -3.94 -5.93 -5.19
N ASP A 149 -4.53 -6.73 -6.08
CA ASP A 149 -5.96 -6.67 -6.37
C ASP A 149 -6.83 -6.97 -5.16
N ILE A 150 -6.43 -7.93 -4.32
CA ILE A 150 -7.22 -8.35 -3.16
C ILE A 150 -7.01 -7.39 -1.98
N THR A 151 -5.76 -7.06 -1.66
CA THR A 151 -5.40 -6.22 -0.50
C THR A 151 -5.54 -4.73 -0.78
N LYS A 152 -5.63 -4.33 -2.06
CA LYS A 152 -5.57 -2.95 -2.52
C LYS A 152 -4.25 -2.23 -2.16
N ILE A 153 -3.22 -2.98 -1.80
CA ILE A 153 -1.86 -2.47 -1.61
C ILE A 153 -1.19 -2.40 -2.97
N ASN A 154 -0.48 -1.32 -3.28
CA ASN A 154 0.30 -1.22 -4.52
C ASN A 154 1.32 -2.38 -4.63
N GLY A 155 1.38 -3.06 -5.77
CA GLY A 155 2.32 -4.16 -6.04
C GLY A 155 3.80 -3.80 -5.82
N TYR A 156 4.14 -2.52 -5.94
CA TYR A 156 5.44 -1.98 -5.57
C TYR A 156 5.76 -2.19 -4.08
N TYR A 157 4.86 -1.80 -3.16
CA TYR A 157 5.09 -2.02 -1.73
C TYR A 157 5.09 -3.49 -1.37
N LEU A 158 4.29 -4.32 -2.03
CA LEU A 158 4.35 -5.77 -1.80
C LEU A 158 5.76 -6.29 -2.12
N THR A 159 6.35 -5.80 -3.21
CA THR A 159 7.72 -6.15 -3.61
C THR A 159 8.76 -5.58 -2.64
N ALA A 160 8.63 -4.31 -2.23
CA ALA A 160 9.54 -3.68 -1.27
C ALA A 160 9.44 -4.31 0.14
N ILE A 161 8.23 -4.73 0.55
CA ILE A 161 8.01 -5.49 1.80
C ILE A 161 8.76 -6.80 1.73
N GLU A 162 8.59 -7.54 0.64
CA GLU A 162 9.25 -8.84 0.40
C GLU A 162 10.77 -8.71 0.28
N GLY A 163 11.25 -7.60 -0.27
CA GLY A 163 12.66 -7.28 -0.42
C GLY A 163 13.32 -6.75 0.86
N MET A 164 12.56 -6.50 1.94
CA MET A 164 13.04 -5.81 3.14
C MET A 164 13.74 -4.48 2.79
N ASP A 165 13.12 -3.70 1.91
CA ASP A 165 13.69 -2.46 1.37
C ASP A 165 13.04 -1.22 2.01
N PRO A 166 13.57 -0.74 3.15
CA PRO A 166 12.98 0.39 3.86
C PRO A 166 13.09 1.72 3.11
N GLY A 167 13.99 1.86 2.13
CA GLY A 167 14.12 3.08 1.33
C GLY A 167 12.92 3.30 0.41
N ASN A 168 12.27 2.20 0.04
CA ASN A 168 11.14 2.16 -0.89
C ASN A 168 9.80 1.86 -0.21
N LEU A 169 9.75 1.97 1.13
CA LEU A 169 8.57 1.75 1.93
C LEU A 169 8.08 3.04 2.61
N PRO A 170 6.75 3.22 2.76
CA PRO A 170 6.19 4.40 3.40
C PRO A 170 6.42 4.39 4.91
N ALA A 171 5.82 5.34 5.62
CA ALA A 171 5.96 5.44 7.08
C ALA A 171 5.62 4.11 7.80
N PRO A 172 6.34 3.76 8.89
CA PRO A 172 6.24 2.44 9.52
C PRO A 172 4.83 1.98 9.91
N VAL A 173 3.92 2.92 10.20
CA VAL A 173 2.52 2.63 10.52
C VAL A 173 1.76 2.02 9.34
N PHE A 174 2.04 2.47 8.11
CA PHE A 174 1.46 1.94 6.88
C PHE A 174 2.06 0.57 6.55
N VAL A 175 3.39 0.43 6.67
CA VAL A 175 4.10 -0.84 6.47
C VAL A 175 3.51 -1.94 7.35
N ARG A 176 3.28 -1.65 8.64
CA ARG A 176 2.63 -2.58 9.55
C ARG A 176 1.23 -3.00 9.06
N GLY A 177 0.43 -2.03 8.61
CA GLY A 177 -0.90 -2.29 8.05
C GLY A 177 -0.87 -3.14 6.77
N TYR A 178 0.14 -2.95 5.92
CA TYR A 178 0.34 -3.75 4.72
C TYR A 178 0.70 -5.20 5.06
N VAL A 179 1.64 -5.40 5.99
CA VAL A 179 2.06 -6.72 6.45
C VAL A 179 0.90 -7.50 7.09
N VAL A 180 0.04 -6.83 7.88
CA VAL A 180 -1.19 -7.44 8.44
C VAL A 180 -2.11 -7.94 7.33
N GLN A 181 -2.34 -7.13 6.30
CA GLN A 181 -3.22 -7.51 5.18
C GLN A 181 -2.63 -8.65 4.34
N MET A 182 -1.32 -8.67 4.12
CA MET A 182 -0.63 -9.79 3.48
C MET A 182 -0.78 -11.07 4.30
N ALA A 183 -0.50 -11.01 5.61
CA ALA A 183 -0.63 -12.13 6.52
C ALA A 183 -2.04 -12.72 6.52
N LYS A 184 -3.06 -11.86 6.54
CA LYS A 184 -4.46 -12.25 6.44
C LYS A 184 -4.77 -13.00 5.15
N LEU A 185 -4.32 -12.48 4.01
CA LEU A 185 -4.53 -13.13 2.70
C LEU A 185 -3.81 -14.49 2.62
N LEU A 186 -2.62 -14.59 3.20
CA LEU A 186 -1.82 -15.81 3.24
C LEU A 186 -2.29 -16.81 4.31
N ASN A 187 -3.36 -16.51 5.05
CA ASN A 187 -3.87 -17.34 6.15
C ASN A 187 -2.82 -17.58 7.25
N LEU A 188 -2.10 -16.53 7.62
CA LEU A 188 -1.08 -16.51 8.66
C LEU A 188 -1.58 -15.81 9.92
N ASN A 189 -0.85 -15.95 11.03
CA ASN A 189 -1.14 -15.19 12.24
C ASN A 189 -0.71 -13.72 12.06
N GLU A 190 -1.68 -12.86 11.75
CA GLU A 190 -1.49 -11.43 11.45
C GLU A 190 -0.62 -10.70 12.49
N LYS A 191 -0.87 -10.94 13.79
CA LYS A 191 -0.17 -10.27 14.87
C LYS A 191 1.28 -10.71 14.96
N VAL A 192 1.54 -12.02 14.95
CA VAL A 192 2.89 -12.58 15.06
C VAL A 192 3.75 -12.14 13.87
N VAL A 193 3.18 -12.20 12.66
CA VAL A 193 3.85 -11.78 11.43
C VAL A 193 4.20 -10.29 11.49
N ALA A 194 3.22 -9.44 11.80
CA ALA A 194 3.42 -7.99 11.82
C ALA A 194 4.39 -7.54 12.92
N ASP A 195 4.35 -8.13 14.10
CA ASP A 195 5.25 -7.79 15.21
C ASP A 195 6.70 -8.17 14.88
N SER A 196 6.90 -9.38 14.34
CA SER A 196 8.21 -9.90 13.98
C SER A 196 8.81 -9.15 12.78
N TYR A 197 8.02 -8.91 11.73
CA TYR A 197 8.42 -8.13 10.58
C TYR A 197 8.84 -6.71 10.98
N MET A 198 8.00 -6.02 11.77
CA MET A 198 8.30 -4.65 12.17
C MET A 198 9.52 -4.55 13.09
N LYS A 199 9.84 -5.62 13.84
CA LYS A 199 11.09 -5.69 14.61
C LYS A 199 12.31 -5.75 13.69
N ALA A 200 12.28 -6.61 12.66
CA ALA A 200 13.35 -6.69 11.66
C ALA A 200 13.47 -5.39 10.85
N PHE A 201 12.35 -4.81 10.43
CA PHE A 201 12.30 -3.54 9.70
C PHE A 201 12.91 -2.36 10.49
N LYS A 202 12.67 -2.28 11.80
CA LYS A 202 13.27 -1.26 12.67
C LYS A 202 14.79 -1.38 12.77
N ALA A 203 15.32 -2.60 12.82
CA ALA A 203 16.77 -2.83 12.88
C ALA A 203 17.49 -2.27 11.63
N LEU A 204 16.86 -2.40 10.45
CA LEU A 204 17.39 -1.89 9.18
C LEU A 204 17.30 -0.37 9.03
N THR A 205 16.38 0.29 9.73
CA THR A 205 16.18 1.75 9.65
C THR A 205 16.92 2.54 10.72
N THR A 206 17.51 1.85 11.70
CA THR A 206 18.28 2.46 12.80
C THR A 206 19.80 2.30 12.61
N SER A 207 20.23 1.63 11.53
CA SER A 207 21.64 1.43 11.16
C SER A 207 22.06 2.45 10.12
#